data_AF-A0A958DM20-F1
#
_entry.id   AF-A0A958DM20-F1
#
_cell.length_a   1.000
_cell.length_b   1.000
_cell.length_c   1.000
_cell.angle_alpha   90.00
_cell.angle_beta   90.00
_cell.angle_gamma   90.00
#
_symmetry.space_group_name_H-M   'P 1'
#
loop_
_entity.id
_entity.type
_entity.pdbx_description
1 polymer ?
#
loop_
_entity_poly.entity_id
_entity_poly.type
_entity_poly.pdbx_seq_one_letter_code
_entity_poly.pdbx_strand_id
1 'polypeptide(L)'
;MSRKTGYWVKVLTIVLALLIVGCDVHIVDGGGHHSNPLYITEIEVTGEYDVLRMEVEVHLVDANTGRLLGCAGQNSGLRHVDYPDIFYEVDAEFVTPDGDLLYYEDIRNRDIEVWVIEDDLDPCPGPYVPHEDDIIGISRPIDGRDFRRLIDLSFDNVVHLRMG
;
A
#
# COMPACT_ATOMS: atom_id res chain seq x y z
N MET A 1 -43.28 41.47 -62.64
CA MET A 1 -42.93 40.06 -62.86
C MET A 1 -41.60 39.76 -62.17
N SER A 2 -41.54 38.61 -61.52
CA SER A 2 -40.34 37.87 -61.09
C SER A 2 -39.53 38.34 -59.87
N ARG A 3 -39.53 37.45 -58.89
CA ARG A 3 -38.81 37.43 -57.61
C ARG A 3 -37.30 37.26 -57.84
N LYS A 4 -36.47 37.68 -56.87
CA LYS A 4 -35.35 36.86 -56.37
C LYS A 4 -34.97 37.27 -54.94
N THR A 5 -35.31 36.35 -54.04
CA THR A 5 -34.89 36.17 -52.65
C THR A 5 -33.38 35.87 -52.55
N GLY A 6 -32.73 36.33 -51.47
CA GLY A 6 -31.35 35.96 -51.18
C GLY A 6 -30.92 36.27 -49.74
N TYR A 7 -31.14 35.30 -48.85
CA TYR A 7 -30.38 34.96 -47.64
C TYR A 7 -29.99 36.04 -46.61
N TRP A 8 -30.79 36.12 -45.55
CA TRP A 8 -30.37 36.67 -44.25
C TRP A 8 -29.70 35.57 -43.43
N VAL A 9 -28.40 35.70 -43.18
CA VAL A 9 -27.67 34.87 -42.22
C VAL A 9 -28.10 35.30 -40.82
N LYS A 10 -28.89 34.45 -40.14
CA LYS A 10 -29.20 34.60 -38.72
C LYS A 10 -27.95 34.19 -37.92
N VAL A 11 -27.23 35.18 -37.40
CA VAL A 11 -26.25 34.98 -36.32
C VAL A 11 -27.05 34.64 -35.08
N LEU A 12 -27.10 33.35 -34.73
CA LEU A 12 -27.70 32.86 -33.50
C LEU A 12 -26.65 33.01 -32.39
N THR A 13 -26.62 34.17 -31.74
CA THR A 13 -25.88 34.37 -30.49
C THR A 13 -26.61 33.62 -29.38
N ILE A 14 -26.12 32.43 -29.03
CA ILE A 14 -26.56 31.71 -27.84
C ILE A 14 -25.92 32.41 -26.64
N VAL A 15 -26.69 33.28 -25.99
CA VAL A 15 -26.39 33.78 -24.65
C VAL A 15 -26.84 32.68 -23.68
N LEU A 16 -25.91 31.80 -23.30
CA LEU A 16 -26.14 30.86 -22.21
C LEU A 16 -25.95 31.61 -20.89
N ALA A 17 -27.01 32.29 -20.45
CA ALA A 17 -27.12 32.80 -19.10
C ALA A 17 -27.43 31.63 -18.16
N LEU A 18 -26.39 30.98 -17.63
CA LEU A 18 -26.54 30.02 -16.55
C LEU A 18 -26.45 30.78 -15.22
N LEU A 19 -27.62 31.17 -14.71
CA LEU A 19 -27.83 31.54 -13.31
C LEU A 19 -27.60 30.29 -12.45
N ILE A 20 -26.37 30.09 -11.96
CA ILE A 20 -26.12 29.20 -10.83
C ILE A 20 -26.20 30.05 -9.57
N VAL A 21 -27.35 29.94 -8.91
CA VAL A 21 -27.55 30.38 -7.54
C VAL A 21 -26.73 29.46 -6.64
N GLY A 22 -25.69 29.99 -6.01
CA GLY A 22 -25.20 29.54 -4.69
C GLY A 22 -24.85 28.07 -4.51
N CYS A 23 -24.12 27.45 -5.43
CA CYS A 23 -23.30 26.30 -5.09
C CYS A 23 -21.84 26.72 -5.15
N ASP A 24 -21.16 26.73 -4.00
CA ASP A 24 -19.71 26.75 -3.94
C ASP A 24 -19.19 25.60 -4.82
N VAL A 25 -18.73 25.95 -6.02
CA VAL A 25 -17.98 25.02 -6.84
C VAL A 25 -16.62 24.90 -6.18
N HIS A 26 -16.52 23.99 -5.21
CA HIS A 26 -15.26 23.42 -4.80
C HIS A 26 -14.68 22.72 -6.02
N ILE A 27 -13.79 23.40 -6.73
CA ILE A 27 -12.85 22.75 -7.62
C ILE A 27 -11.96 21.91 -6.70
N VAL A 28 -12.34 20.64 -6.53
CA VAL A 28 -11.45 19.64 -5.93
C VAL A 28 -10.35 19.47 -6.97
N ASP A 29 -9.19 20.06 -6.69
CA ASP A 29 -8.01 19.93 -7.54
C ASP A 29 -7.69 18.43 -7.65
N GLY A 30 -8.09 17.83 -8.78
CA GLY A 30 -7.94 16.40 -9.07
C GLY A 30 -6.49 15.99 -9.33
N GLY A 31 -5.53 16.86 -8.99
CA GLY A 31 -4.12 16.54 -8.91
C GLY A 31 -3.81 15.78 -7.62
N GLY A 32 -4.45 14.63 -7.42
CA GLY A 32 -4.03 13.68 -6.40
C GLY A 32 -2.59 13.30 -6.72
N HIS A 33 -1.63 13.81 -5.94
CA HIS A 33 -0.31 13.22 -5.88
C HIS A 33 -0.52 11.78 -5.37
N HIS A 34 -0.75 10.86 -6.30
CA HIS A 34 -0.73 9.44 -6.04
C HIS A 34 0.71 9.14 -5.66
N SER A 35 0.94 9.06 -4.36
CA SER A 35 2.13 8.46 -3.84
C SER A 35 2.24 7.03 -4.36
N ASN A 36 3.47 6.58 -4.55
CA ASN A 36 3.70 5.18 -4.84
C ASN A 36 3.23 4.35 -3.62
N PRO A 37 2.54 3.22 -3.86
CA PRO A 37 2.26 2.26 -2.81
C PRO A 37 3.57 1.76 -2.21
N LEU A 38 3.51 1.28 -0.98
CA LEU A 38 4.64 0.64 -0.32
C LEU A 38 4.74 -0.81 -0.78
N TYR A 39 5.97 -1.28 -1.01
CA TYR A 39 6.21 -2.65 -1.44
C TYR A 39 7.52 -3.21 -0.88
N ILE A 40 7.65 -4.53 -0.92
CA ILE A 40 8.86 -5.29 -0.61
C ILE A 40 9.45 -5.74 -1.94
N THR A 41 10.78 -5.65 -2.04
CA THR A 41 11.51 -6.08 -3.24
C THR A 41 12.45 -7.24 -3.00
N GLU A 42 12.93 -7.39 -1.76
CA GLU A 42 13.88 -8.44 -1.41
C GLU A 42 13.61 -8.88 0.03
N ILE A 43 13.70 -10.19 0.29
CA ILE A 43 13.57 -10.76 1.63
C ILE A 43 14.44 -12.01 1.77
N GLU A 44 15.06 -12.15 2.94
CA GLU A 44 15.76 -13.35 3.41
C GLU A 44 15.50 -13.52 4.91
N VAL A 45 14.99 -14.69 5.28
CA VAL A 45 14.78 -15.11 6.67
C VAL A 45 15.62 -16.35 6.96
N THR A 46 16.04 -16.54 8.21
CA THR A 46 16.90 -17.65 8.65
C THR A 46 16.30 -18.37 9.86
N GLY A 47 16.74 -19.61 10.11
CA GLY A 47 16.53 -20.28 11.40
C GLY A 47 15.12 -20.81 11.70
N GLU A 48 14.11 -20.46 10.88
CA GLU A 48 12.76 -21.01 10.97
C GLU A 48 12.60 -22.23 10.07
N TYR A 49 11.91 -23.26 10.56
CA TYR A 49 11.70 -24.51 9.84
C TYR A 49 10.32 -25.07 10.15
N ASP A 50 9.39 -24.96 9.19
CA ASP A 50 8.19 -25.79 9.15
C ASP A 50 8.40 -27.02 8.24
N VAL A 51 7.69 -28.10 8.55
CA VAL A 51 7.77 -29.41 7.88
C VAL A 51 7.16 -29.41 6.47
N LEU A 52 6.33 -28.43 6.12
CA LEU A 52 5.68 -28.37 4.81
C LEU A 52 6.23 -27.20 3.99
N ARG A 53 5.96 -25.97 4.41
CA ARG A 53 6.38 -24.70 3.77
C ARG A 53 6.20 -23.59 4.77
N MET A 54 7.14 -22.65 4.81
CA MET A 54 6.92 -21.42 5.55
C MET A 54 6.03 -20.49 4.73
N GLU A 55 5.04 -19.90 5.38
CA GLU A 55 4.15 -18.94 4.76
C GLU A 55 4.48 -17.55 5.32
N VAL A 56 5.55 -16.94 4.79
CA VAL A 56 6.10 -15.69 5.34
C VAL A 56 5.22 -14.49 4.98
N GLU A 57 4.88 -13.72 6.01
CA GLU A 57 4.23 -12.43 5.89
C GLU A 57 5.04 -11.31 6.56
N VAL A 58 4.87 -10.09 6.07
CA VAL A 58 5.47 -8.88 6.64
C VAL A 58 4.39 -7.90 6.99
N HIS A 59 4.32 -7.52 8.26
CA HIS A 59 3.29 -6.68 8.84
C HIS A 59 3.91 -5.34 9.27
N LEU A 60 3.21 -4.24 8.99
CA LEU A 60 3.54 -2.90 9.48
C LEU A 60 2.63 -2.56 10.64
N VAL A 61 3.20 -2.41 11.83
CA VAL A 61 2.46 -2.19 13.07
C VAL A 61 2.79 -0.80 13.62
N ASP A 62 1.77 -0.07 14.06
CA ASP A 62 1.96 1.19 14.76
C ASP A 62 2.57 0.93 16.15
N ALA A 63 3.84 1.29 16.32
CA ALA A 63 4.63 0.94 17.51
C ALA A 63 4.04 1.48 18.82
N ASN A 64 3.24 2.54 18.75
CA ASN A 64 2.65 3.17 19.93
C ASN A 64 1.33 2.52 20.34
N THR A 65 0.58 1.96 19.39
CA THR A 65 -0.77 1.45 19.61
C THR A 65 -0.90 -0.06 19.44
N GLY A 66 0.11 -0.72 18.85
CA GLY A 66 0.05 -2.12 18.45
C GLY A 66 -0.94 -2.39 17.30
N ARG A 67 -1.41 -1.34 16.61
CA ARG A 67 -2.41 -1.47 15.56
C ARG A 67 -1.76 -1.86 14.24
N LEU A 68 -2.25 -2.92 13.60
CA LEU A 68 -1.88 -3.27 12.23
C LEU A 68 -2.27 -2.12 11.27
N LEU A 69 -1.29 -1.65 10.50
CA LEU A 69 -1.45 -0.61 9.48
C LEU A 69 -1.62 -1.23 8.10
N GLY A 70 -0.88 -2.30 7.83
CA GLY A 70 -1.02 -3.14 6.66
C GLY A 70 -0.04 -4.30 6.68
N CYS A 71 -0.18 -5.20 5.73
CA CYS A 71 0.61 -6.42 5.62
C CYS A 71 0.92 -6.70 4.14
N ALA A 72 1.94 -7.50 3.90
CA ALA A 72 2.24 -8.13 2.64
C ALA A 72 2.39 -9.63 2.91
N GLY A 73 1.59 -10.46 2.25
CA GLY A 73 1.61 -11.91 2.40
C GLY A 73 1.53 -12.61 1.06
N GLN A 74 1.06 -13.86 1.06
CA GLN A 74 1.00 -14.67 -0.17
C GLN A 74 0.15 -14.04 -1.27
N ASN A 75 -0.99 -13.46 -0.89
CA ASN A 75 -1.92 -12.81 -1.82
C ASN A 75 -1.39 -11.50 -2.38
N SER A 76 -0.34 -10.94 -1.75
CA SER A 76 0.23 -9.66 -2.13
C SER A 76 1.61 -9.77 -2.77
N GLY A 77 2.15 -10.97 -2.98
CA GLY A 77 3.42 -11.18 -3.71
C GLY A 77 4.44 -12.06 -3.02
N LEU A 78 4.20 -12.54 -1.78
CA LEU A 78 5.15 -13.38 -1.03
C LEU A 78 4.92 -14.90 -1.14
N ARG A 79 4.06 -15.35 -2.06
CA ARG A 79 3.68 -16.78 -2.21
C ARG A 79 4.86 -17.78 -2.38
N HIS A 80 6.04 -17.29 -2.74
CA HIS A 80 7.22 -18.10 -3.03
C HIS A 80 8.31 -18.00 -1.96
N VAL A 81 8.07 -17.28 -0.87
CA VAL A 81 9.02 -17.20 0.25
C VAL A 81 8.74 -18.38 1.19
N ASP A 82 9.20 -19.57 0.81
CA ASP A 82 8.78 -20.84 1.42
C ASP A 82 9.88 -21.64 2.13
N TYR A 83 11.13 -21.22 2.01
CA TYR A 83 12.30 -21.83 2.66
C TYR A 83 13.22 -20.81 3.32
N PRO A 84 13.82 -21.15 4.48
CA PRO A 84 14.79 -20.30 5.16
C PRO A 84 16.13 -20.30 4.41
N ASP A 85 16.99 -19.33 4.73
CA ASP A 85 18.35 -19.18 4.20
C ASP A 85 18.39 -19.05 2.67
N ILE A 86 17.29 -18.56 2.07
CA ILE A 86 17.19 -18.24 0.65
C ILE A 86 16.89 -16.75 0.50
N PHE A 87 17.67 -16.09 -0.35
CA PHE A 87 17.41 -14.73 -0.80
C PHE A 87 16.37 -14.73 -1.91
N TYR A 88 15.23 -14.06 -1.66
CA TYR A 88 14.16 -13.92 -2.64
C TYR A 88 14.10 -12.49 -3.17
N GLU A 89 14.03 -12.35 -4.50
CA GLU A 89 13.55 -11.14 -5.15
C GLU A 89 12.03 -11.26 -5.31
N VAL A 90 11.30 -10.28 -4.80
CA VAL A 90 9.82 -10.27 -4.77
C VAL A 90 9.29 -8.94 -5.30
N ASP A 91 8.01 -8.89 -5.60
CA ASP A 91 7.28 -7.66 -5.86
C ASP A 91 6.00 -7.76 -5.04
N ALA A 92 6.11 -7.40 -3.75
CA ALA A 92 5.04 -7.63 -2.80
C ALA A 92 4.47 -6.32 -2.24
N GLU A 93 3.21 -6.06 -2.53
CA GLU A 93 2.53 -4.82 -2.14
C GLU A 93 2.05 -4.91 -0.68
N PHE A 94 2.22 -3.82 0.07
CA PHE A 94 1.53 -3.70 1.35
C PHE A 94 0.06 -3.33 1.10
N VAL A 95 -0.84 -4.05 1.76
CA VAL A 95 -2.27 -3.78 1.77
C VAL A 95 -2.75 -3.49 3.18
N THR A 96 -3.73 -2.62 3.32
CA THR A 96 -4.43 -2.35 4.59
C THR A 96 -5.23 -3.59 5.03
N PRO A 97 -5.69 -3.67 6.29
CA PRO A 97 -6.55 -4.76 6.74
C PRO A 97 -7.86 -4.91 5.95
N ASP A 98 -8.32 -3.85 5.28
CA ASP A 98 -9.50 -3.85 4.42
C ASP A 98 -9.18 -4.29 2.97
N GLY A 99 -7.91 -4.51 2.65
CA GLY A 99 -7.42 -5.00 1.35
C GLY A 99 -7.05 -3.91 0.33
N ASP A 100 -7.17 -2.62 0.69
CA ASP A 100 -6.70 -1.51 -0.16
C ASP A 100 -5.18 -1.40 -0.12
N LEU A 101 -4.54 -0.91 -1.19
CA LEU A 101 -3.10 -0.61 -1.20
C LEU A 101 -2.72 0.37 -0.07
N LEU A 102 -1.60 0.09 0.60
CA LEU A 102 -1.05 0.95 1.63
C LEU A 102 -0.05 1.94 1.02
N TYR A 103 -0.22 3.22 1.32
CA TYR A 103 0.61 4.28 0.80
C TYR A 103 1.49 4.90 1.89
N TYR A 104 2.56 5.57 1.47
CA TYR A 104 3.48 6.24 2.38
C TYR A 104 2.78 7.26 3.32
N GLU A 105 1.76 7.95 2.83
CA GLU A 105 0.99 8.96 3.56
C GLU A 105 0.25 8.37 4.76
N ASP A 106 -0.07 7.07 4.70
CA ASP A 106 -0.76 6.35 5.77
C ASP A 106 0.16 6.10 6.97
N ILE A 107 1.48 6.02 6.72
CA ILE A 107 2.49 5.67 7.72
C ILE A 107 3.40 6.84 8.12
N ARG A 108 3.55 7.88 7.29
CA ARG A 108 4.60 8.92 7.44
C ARG A 108 4.60 9.70 8.75
N ASN A 109 3.56 9.64 9.57
CA ASN A 109 3.46 10.36 10.84
C ASN A 109 3.35 9.41 12.04
N ARG A 110 3.84 8.19 11.89
CA ARG A 110 3.78 7.13 12.88
C ARG A 110 5.17 6.56 13.11
N ASP A 111 5.37 5.99 14.28
CA ASP A 111 6.48 5.06 14.50
C ASP A 111 5.99 3.66 14.11
N ILE A 112 6.77 2.98 13.27
CA ILE A 112 6.41 1.71 12.62
C ILE A 112 7.33 0.62 13.14
N GLU A 113 6.77 -0.48 13.59
CA GLU A 113 7.49 -1.74 13.73
C GLU A 113 7.19 -2.62 12.52
N VAL A 114 8.23 -3.28 12.01
CA VAL A 114 8.10 -4.29 10.96
C VAL A 114 8.15 -5.65 11.63
N TRP A 115 7.07 -6.41 11.50
CA TRP A 115 6.94 -7.74 12.06
C TRP A 115 7.01 -8.72 10.90
N VAL A 116 7.86 -9.73 11.00
CA VAL A 116 7.91 -10.83 10.04
C VAL A 116 7.42 -12.07 10.77
N ILE A 117 6.40 -12.71 10.22
CA ILE A 117 5.72 -13.85 10.82
C ILE A 117 5.60 -14.98 9.81
N GLU A 118 5.44 -16.19 10.32
CA GLU A 118 4.99 -17.36 9.59
C GLU A 118 3.51 -17.57 9.94
N ASP A 119 2.64 -17.49 8.93
CA ASP A 119 1.17 -17.54 9.10
C ASP A 119 0.62 -18.84 8.52
N ASP A 120 -0.03 -19.64 9.37
CA ASP A 120 -0.54 -20.96 9.01
C ASP A 120 -1.93 -20.95 8.37
N LEU A 121 -2.78 -19.95 8.65
CA LEU A 121 -4.24 -20.09 8.46
C LEU A 121 -4.99 -18.82 8.04
N ASP A 122 -4.51 -17.62 8.37
CA ASP A 122 -5.26 -16.37 8.21
C ASP A 122 -4.50 -15.32 7.36
N PRO A 123 -4.27 -15.61 6.06
CA PRO A 123 -3.38 -14.83 5.22
C PRO A 123 -3.81 -13.38 5.06
N CYS A 124 -2.83 -12.50 4.98
CA CYS A 124 -2.99 -11.12 4.57
C CYS A 124 -3.80 -10.98 3.25
N PRO A 125 -4.73 -10.01 3.15
CA PRO A 125 -5.15 -9.07 4.19
C PRO A 125 -6.11 -9.66 5.22
N GLY A 126 -5.90 -9.33 6.49
CA GLY A 126 -6.77 -9.77 7.58
C GLY A 126 -6.44 -9.09 8.90
N PRO A 127 -7.27 -9.29 9.94
CA PRO A 127 -6.89 -8.91 11.30
C PRO A 127 -5.71 -9.79 11.75
N TYR A 128 -4.62 -9.17 12.21
CA TYR A 128 -3.53 -9.93 12.83
C TYR A 128 -4.01 -10.61 14.12
N VAL A 129 -3.73 -11.91 14.26
CA VAL A 129 -4.07 -12.74 15.43
C VAL A 129 -2.75 -13.17 16.13
N PRO A 130 -2.27 -12.44 17.14
CA PRO A 130 -0.92 -12.59 17.73
C PRO A 130 -0.57 -13.91 18.40
N HIS A 131 -1.44 -14.92 18.35
CA HIS A 131 -1.34 -16.13 19.17
C HIS A 131 -1.37 -17.43 18.37
N GLU A 132 -1.55 -17.36 17.06
CA GLU A 132 -1.59 -18.54 16.19
C GLU A 132 -0.34 -18.62 15.31
N ASP A 133 0.31 -17.48 15.04
CA ASP A 133 1.44 -17.39 14.10
C ASP A 133 2.80 -17.32 14.82
N ASP A 134 3.80 -17.93 14.19
CA ASP A 134 5.18 -17.93 14.68
C ASP A 134 5.88 -16.63 14.28
N ILE A 135 6.36 -15.87 15.28
CA ILE A 135 7.08 -14.61 15.05
C ILE A 135 8.53 -14.92 14.67
N ILE A 136 8.90 -14.60 13.43
CA ILE A 136 10.27 -14.69 12.91
C ILE A 136 11.12 -13.53 13.46
N GLY A 137 10.58 -12.32 13.45
CA GLY A 137 11.32 -11.16 13.95
C GLY A 137 10.49 -9.88 14.08
N ILE A 138 10.93 -9.00 14.97
CA ILE A 138 10.31 -7.67 15.17
C ILE A 138 11.38 -6.59 15.12
N SER A 139 11.24 -5.65 14.20
CA SER A 139 12.17 -4.52 14.11
C SER A 139 12.02 -3.59 15.32
N ARG A 140 13.07 -2.83 15.62
CA ARG A 140 12.91 -1.60 16.43
C ARG A 140 11.95 -0.62 15.74
N PRO A 141 11.27 0.27 16.49
CA PRO A 141 10.46 1.33 15.89
C PRO A 141 11.25 2.21 14.92
N ILE A 142 10.60 2.50 13.79
CA ILE A 142 11.11 3.28 12.68
C ILE A 142 10.21 4.51 12.52
N ASP A 143 10.78 5.71 12.46
CA ASP A 143 10.02 6.90 12.09
C ASP A 143 9.50 6.75 10.66
N GLY A 144 8.18 6.78 10.47
CA GLY A 144 7.54 6.61 9.17
C GLY A 144 8.00 7.63 8.13
N ARG A 145 8.54 8.79 8.55
CA ARG A 145 9.14 9.77 7.63
C ARG A 145 10.40 9.24 6.96
N ASP A 146 11.14 8.39 7.65
CA ASP A 146 12.38 7.79 7.18
C ASP A 146 12.17 6.45 6.46
N PHE A 147 10.94 5.93 6.43
CA PHE A 147 10.63 4.61 5.86
C PHE A 147 11.14 4.44 4.41
N ARG A 148 10.94 5.43 3.54
CA ARG A 148 11.44 5.42 2.15
C ARG A 148 12.96 5.50 2.00
N ARG A 149 13.68 5.82 3.08
CA ARG A 149 15.15 5.86 3.10
C ARG A 149 15.76 4.56 3.61
N LEU A 150 14.94 3.67 4.17
CA LEU A 150 15.36 2.37 4.64
C LEU A 150 15.36 1.40 3.47
N ILE A 151 16.52 1.32 2.84
CA ILE A 151 16.76 0.47 1.69
C ILE A 151 17.03 -0.98 2.13
N ASP A 152 17.32 -1.20 3.41
CA ASP A 152 17.74 -2.49 3.92
C ASP A 152 17.51 -2.57 5.44
N LEU A 153 16.76 -3.58 5.88
CA LEU A 153 16.52 -3.90 7.28
C LEU A 153 17.04 -5.30 7.60
N SER A 154 17.67 -5.43 8.75
CA SER A 154 18.06 -6.71 9.35
C SER A 154 17.79 -6.65 10.85
N PHE A 155 17.12 -7.68 11.37
CA PHE A 155 16.71 -7.81 12.76
C PHE A 155 16.31 -9.26 13.06
N ASP A 156 16.61 -9.76 14.27
CA ASP A 156 16.31 -11.14 14.69
C ASP A 156 16.69 -12.18 13.62
N ASN A 157 15.72 -12.99 13.17
CA ASN A 157 15.88 -13.99 12.11
C ASN A 157 15.63 -13.44 10.70
N VAL A 158 15.44 -12.12 10.55
CA VAL A 158 15.35 -11.42 9.26
C VAL A 158 16.74 -10.94 8.87
N VAL A 159 17.37 -11.67 7.95
CA VAL A 159 18.74 -11.39 7.49
C VAL A 159 18.74 -10.17 6.56
N HIS A 160 17.74 -10.09 5.68
CA HIS A 160 17.61 -9.05 4.68
C HIS A 160 16.14 -8.72 4.42
N LEU A 161 15.80 -7.43 4.37
CA LEU A 161 14.48 -6.96 3.96
C LEU A 161 14.60 -5.59 3.30
N ARG A 162 14.30 -5.50 2.01
CA ARG A 162 14.28 -4.24 1.25
C ARG A 162 12.86 -3.82 0.91
N MET A 163 12.56 -2.56 1.20
CA MET A 163 11.27 -1.92 0.91
C MET A 163 11.42 -0.75 -0.06
N GLY A 164 10.35 -0.44 -0.81
CA GLY A 164 10.28 0.62 -1.83
C GLY A 164 9.08 1.54 -1.69
#